data_AF-S7TZ70-F1
#
_entry.id   AF-S7TZ70-F1
#
_cell.length_a   1.000
_cell.length_b   1.000
_cell.length_c   1.000
_cell.angle_alpha   90.00
_cell.angle_beta   90.00
_cell.angle_gamma   90.00
#
_symmetry.space_group_name_H-M   'P 1'
#
loop_
_entity.id
_entity.type
_entity.pdbx_description
1 polymer ?
#
loop_
_entity_poly.entity_id
_entity_poly.type
_entity_poly.pdbx_seq_one_letter_code
_entity_poly.pdbx_strand_id
1 'polypeptide(L)' 'MAHYLALPDSFPLEEQLKTLRDDELLDFWEETQHLEKLLAEEAPEAENTDYERLILQELQVRFQRRHGLPR' A
#
# COMPACT_ATOMS: atom_id res chain seq x y z
N MET A 1 -17.05 2.82 -3.30
CA MET A 1 -16.88 1.57 -4.06
C MET A 1 -15.49 1.62 -4.63
N ALA A 2 -14.58 0.83 -4.06
CA ALA A 2 -13.19 0.78 -4.49
C ALA A 2 -13.16 0.38 -5.98
N HIS A 3 -12.79 1.32 -6.83
CA HIS A 3 -12.44 0.99 -8.20
C HIS A 3 -11.13 0.22 -8.11
N TYR A 4 -11.22 -1.11 -8.17
CA TYR A 4 -10.08 -1.94 -8.53
C TYR A 4 -9.42 -1.27 -9.73
N LEU A 5 -8.24 -0.70 -9.49
CA LEU A 5 -7.44 -0.08 -10.52
C LEU A 5 -7.11 -1.18 -11.52
N ALA A 6 -7.92 -1.28 -12.57
CA ALA A 6 -7.55 -1.92 -13.82
C ALA A 6 -6.48 -1.04 -14.48
N LEU A 7 -5.37 -0.82 -13.78
CA LEU A 7 -4.14 -0.40 -14.40
C LEU A 7 -3.72 -1.59 -15.27
N PRO A 8 -3.40 -1.35 -16.55
CA PRO A 8 -2.97 -2.42 -17.44
C PRO A 8 -1.79 -3.16 -16.80
N ASP A 9 -1.63 -4.46 -17.11
CA ASP A 9 -0.55 -5.39 -16.67
C ASP A 9 0.89 -4.90 -16.94
N SER A 10 1.10 -3.61 -17.20
CA SER A 10 2.32 -2.98 -17.67
C SER A 10 3.10 -2.20 -16.60
N PHE A 11 2.54 -1.96 -15.40
CA PHE A 11 3.21 -1.15 -14.38
C PHE A 11 3.45 -1.89 -13.06
N PRO A 12 4.68 -1.88 -12.52
CA PRO A 12 4.98 -2.51 -11.23
C PRO A 12 4.21 -1.83 -10.10
N LEU A 13 3.86 -2.58 -9.05
CA LEU A 13 3.07 -2.10 -7.91
C LEU A 13 3.63 -0.79 -7.32
N GLU A 14 4.96 -0.68 -7.24
CA GLU A 14 5.68 0.53 -6.85
C GLU A 14 5.26 1.79 -7.60
N GLU A 15 5.03 1.67 -8.91
CA GLU A 15 4.59 2.78 -9.75
C GLU A 15 3.11 3.06 -9.55
N GLN A 16 2.29 2.03 -9.33
CA GLN A 16 0.87 2.18 -9.03
C GLN A 16 0.66 2.93 -7.70
N LEU A 17 1.41 2.58 -6.65
CA LEU A 17 1.34 3.24 -5.33
C LEU A 17 1.69 4.74 -5.40
N LYS A 18 2.56 5.15 -6.34
CA LYS A 18 2.90 6.57 -6.56
C LYS A 18 1.78 7.36 -7.23
N THR A 19 0.84 6.70 -7.90
CA THR A 19 -0.31 7.36 -8.53
C THR A 19 -1.44 7.67 -7.54
N LEU A 20 -1.50 6.94 -6.41
CA LEU A 20 -2.48 7.14 -5.35
C LEU A 20 -2.25 8.46 -4.62
N ARG A 21 -3.33 9.15 -4.25
CA ARG A 21 -3.27 10.26 -3.29
C ARG A 21 -2.96 9.78 -1.88
N ASP A 22 -2.66 10.71 -0.97
CA ASP A 22 -2.29 10.38 0.41
C ASP A 22 -3.42 9.69 1.18
N ASP A 23 -4.66 10.16 0.99
CA ASP A 23 -5.87 9.54 1.53
C ASP A 23 -6.10 8.16 0.92
N GLU A 24 -6.02 8.05 -0.41
CA GLU A 24 -6.23 6.79 -1.12
C GLU A 24 -5.20 5.71 -0.74
N LEU A 25 -3.93 6.10 -0.53
CA LEU A 25 -2.87 5.17 -0.11
C LEU A 25 -3.08 4.67 1.33
N LEU A 26 -3.57 5.53 2.22
CA LEU A 26 -3.88 5.16 3.60
C LEU A 26 -5.09 4.23 3.67
N ASP A 27 -6.15 4.55 2.93
CA ASP A 27 -7.34 3.70 2.82
C ASP A 27 -6.97 2.32 2.27
N PHE A 28 -6.15 2.29 1.21
CA PHE A 28 -5.66 1.04 0.62
C PHE A 28 -4.86 0.18 1.61
N TRP A 29 -3.96 0.80 2.39
CA TRP A 29 -3.19 0.10 3.42
C TRP A 29 -4.10 -0.48 4.52
N GLU A 30 -5.08 0.29 4.99
CA GLU A 30 -6.04 -0.17 6.00
C GLU A 30 -6.85 -1.37 5.51
N GLU A 31 -7.35 -1.31 4.27
CA GLU A 31 -8.08 -2.41 3.63
C GLU A 31 -7.22 -3.67 3.51
N THR A 32 -5.93 -3.55 3.12
CA THR A 32 -5.04 -4.71 3.02
C THR A 32 -4.79 -5.35 4.39
N GLN A 33 -4.57 -4.55 5.43
CA GLN A 33 -4.40 -5.04 6.79
C GLN A 33 -5.66 -5.70 7.36
N HIS A 34 -6.85 -5.24 6.97
CA HIS A 34 -8.11 -5.88 7.33
C HIS A 34 -8.27 -7.24 6.66
N LEU A 35 -7.97 -7.32 5.35
CA LEU A 35 -8.01 -8.56 4.59
C LEU A 35 -7.00 -9.59 5.08
N GLU A 36 -5.77 -9.17 5.42
CA GLU A 36 -4.75 -10.04 6.01
C GLU A 36 -5.22 -10.69 7.31
N LYS A 37 -5.87 -9.92 8.20
CA LYS A 37 -6.39 -10.48 9.46
C LYS A 37 -7.46 -11.52 9.21
N LEU A 38 -8.36 -11.28 8.25
CA LEU A 38 -9.38 -12.25 7.85
C LEU A 38 -8.73 -13.52 7.26
N LEU A 39 -7.70 -13.37 6.43
CA LEU A 39 -6.99 -14.49 5.81
C LEU A 39 -6.09 -15.24 6.80
N ALA A 40 -5.53 -14.57 7.80
CA ALA A 40 -4.70 -15.17 8.84
C ALA A 40 -5.48 -16.18 9.70
N GLU A 41 -6.79 -16.01 9.83
CA GLU A 41 -7.69 -16.99 10.47
C GLU A 41 -7.81 -18.29 9.65
N GLU A 42 -7.61 -18.23 8.34
CA GLU A 42 -7.78 -19.35 7.41
C GLU A 42 -6.45 -19.98 6.95
N ALA A 43 -5.36 -19.19 6.85
CA ALA A 43 -4.05 -19.60 6.37
C ALA A 43 -2.92 -18.77 7.01
N PRO A 44 -2.36 -19.20 8.15
CA PRO A 44 -1.35 -18.44 8.90
C PRO A 44 0.03 -18.33 8.23
N GLU A 45 0.26 -19.03 7.11
CA GLU A 45 1.58 -19.14 6.47
C GLU A 45 1.72 -18.30 5.18
N ALA A 46 0.70 -17.54 4.79
CA ALA A 46 0.74 -16.69 3.59
C ALA A 46 1.49 -15.36 3.87
N GLU A 47 2.76 -15.44 4.25
CA GLU A 47 3.64 -14.28 4.45
C GLU A 47 4.16 -13.75 3.10
N ASN A 48 3.28 -13.23 2.24
CA ASN A 48 3.75 -12.49 1.07
C ASN A 48 3.78 -10.99 1.37
N THR A 49 4.72 -10.54 2.21
CA THR A 49 4.82 -9.16 2.74
C THR A 49 5.47 -8.16 1.77
N ASP A 50 5.77 -8.56 0.53
CA ASP A 50 6.44 -7.69 -0.43
C ASP A 50 5.61 -6.44 -0.77
N TYR A 51 4.29 -6.57 -0.91
CA TYR A 51 3.42 -5.41 -1.13
C TYR A 51 3.37 -4.50 0.11
N GLU A 52 3.32 -5.06 1.32
CA GLU A 52 3.26 -4.30 2.57
C GLU A 52 4.50 -3.43 2.70
N ARG A 53 5.68 -4.01 2.44
CA ARG A 53 6.95 -3.29 2.42
C ARG A 53 6.93 -2.11 1.45
N LEU A 54 6.36 -2.29 0.26
CA LEU A 54 6.27 -1.22 -0.74
C LEU A 54 5.32 -0.09 -0.30
N ILE A 55 4.17 -0.44 0.29
CA ILE A 55 3.21 0.53 0.84
C ILE A 55 3.86 1.34 1.97
N LEU A 56 4.49 0.65 2.94
CA LEU A 56 5.17 1.29 4.07
C LEU A 56 6.32 2.21 3.62
N GLN A 57 7.08 1.80 2.60
CA GLN A 57 8.15 2.61 2.03
C GLN A 57 7.61 3.92 1.43
N GLU A 58 6.53 3.85 0.65
CA GLU A 58 5.93 5.05 0.05
C GLU A 58 5.30 5.97 1.11
N LEU A 59 4.63 5.40 2.13
CA LEU A 59 4.11 6.14 3.27
C LEU A 59 5.22 6.88 4.02
N GLN A 60 6.36 6.23 4.24
CA GLN A 60 7.53 6.85 4.88
C GLN A 60 8.09 8.00 4.03
N VAL A 61 8.22 7.82 2.71
CA VAL A 61 8.69 8.87 1.78
C VAL A 61 7.76 10.08 1.84
N ARG A 62 6.44 9.88 1.80
CA ARG A 62 5.45 10.96 1.88
C ARG A 62 5.45 11.66 3.23
N PHE A 63 5.57 10.90 4.32
CA PHE A 63 5.72 11.45 5.66
C PHE A 63 6.96 12.33 5.75
N GLN A 64 8.10 11.87 5.25
CA GLN A 64 9.35 12.65 5.20
C GLN A 64 9.24 13.89 4.31
N ARG A 65 8.53 13.84 3.19
CA ARG A 65 8.31 15.03 2.34
C ARG A 65 7.43 16.07 3.03
N ARG A 66 6.40 15.62 3.76
CA ARG A 66 5.45 16.48 4.45
C ARG A 66 5.99 17.08 5.75
N HIS A 67 6.79 16.30 6.48
CA HIS A 67 7.38 16.69 7.77
C HIS A 67 8.88 17.00 7.68
N GLY A 68 9.43 17.01 6.47
CA GLY A 68 10.82 17.32 6.19
C GLY A 68 11.11 18.78 6.42
N LEU A 69 11.58 19.08 7.64
CA LEU A 69 12.51 20.17 7.88
C LEU A 69 13.64 20.12 6.84
N PRO A 70 14.10 21.28 6.33
CA PRO A 70 15.23 21.33 5.40
C PRO A 70 16.47 20.74 6.07
N ARG A 71 17.21 19.92 5.32
CA ARG A 71 18.55 19.44 5.68
C ARG A 71 19.53 20.60 5.82
#